data_AF-A0A1G3FSV0-F1
#
_entry.id   AF-A0A1G3FSV0-F1
#
_cell.length_a   1.000
_cell.length_b   1.000
_cell.length_c   1.000
_cell.angle_alpha   90.00
_cell.angle_beta   90.00
_cell.angle_gamma   90.00
#
_symmetry.space_group_name_H-M   'P 1'
#
loop_
_entity.id
_entity.type
_entity.pdbx_description
1 polymer ?
#
loop_
_entity_poly.entity_id
_entity_poly.type
_entity_poly.pdbx_seq_one_letter_code
_entity_poly.pdbx_strand_id
1 'polypeptide(L)'
;RTGNQGRRGSRPPVANALPAGHVVKAPMVGTFYASATPGTPAFVKVGQQVKAGETLGIIEAMKMFNQIEADVAGTVQAILVENGQPVEFDEPMFVIA
;
A
#
# COMPACT_ATOMS: atom_id res chain seq x y z
N ARG A 1 17.89 36.45 5.70
CA ARG A 1 17.62 35.22 6.49
C ARG A 1 16.46 34.51 5.80
N THR A 2 16.78 33.71 4.78
CA THR A 2 15.81 33.12 3.85
C THR A 2 15.37 31.78 4.42
N GLY A 3 14.21 31.73 5.07
CA GLY A 3 13.63 30.52 5.63
C GLY A 3 12.77 29.81 4.59
N ASN A 4 13.38 28.93 3.79
CA ASN A 4 12.67 27.93 3.01
C ASN A 4 12.90 26.58 3.69
N GLN A 5 11.92 26.10 4.46
CA GLN A 5 11.96 24.80 5.13
C GLN A 5 10.60 24.11 4.98
N GLY A 6 10.57 23.15 4.06
CA GLY A 6 9.88 21.87 4.25
C GLY A 6 8.36 21.90 4.21
N ARG A 7 7.80 21.82 2.99
CA ARG A 7 6.47 21.28 2.76
C ARG A 7 6.41 19.88 3.37
N ARG A 8 5.86 19.73 4.57
CA ARG A 8 5.32 18.43 5.01
C ARG A 8 4.23 18.12 3.99
N GLY A 9 4.40 17.05 3.23
CA GLY A 9 3.38 16.57 2.30
C GLY A 9 2.12 16.26 3.09
N SER A 10 1.23 17.24 3.20
CA SER A 10 -0.13 17.02 3.64
C SER A 10 -0.78 16.18 2.55
N ARG A 11 -0.87 14.87 2.77
CA ARG A 11 -1.72 14.02 1.95
C ARG A 11 -3.13 14.57 2.08
N PRO A 12 -3.81 14.94 0.97
CA PRO A 12 -5.20 15.37 1.06
C PRO A 12 -6.00 14.24 1.73
N PRO A 13 -7.01 14.56 2.55
CA PRO A 13 -7.89 13.53 3.09
C PRO A 13 -8.48 12.80 1.88
N VAL A 14 -8.28 11.49 1.81
CA VAL A 14 -8.96 10.59 0.85
C VAL A 14 -10.45 10.56 1.19
N ALA A 15 -11.12 11.67 0.92
CA ALA A 15 -12.56 11.87 1.06
C ALA A 15 -13.27 11.78 -0.30
N ASN A 16 -12.64 11.11 -1.26
CA ASN A 16 -13.35 10.49 -2.37
C ASN A 16 -13.63 9.06 -1.95
N ALA A 17 -14.91 8.65 -1.95
CA ALA A 17 -15.30 7.29 -1.59
C ALA A 17 -14.42 6.28 -2.35
N LEU A 18 -13.81 5.35 -1.61
CA LEU A 18 -13.03 4.27 -2.21
C LEU A 18 -13.92 3.49 -3.20
N PRO A 19 -13.34 2.90 -4.26
CA PRO A 19 -14.07 1.94 -5.08
C PRO A 19 -14.74 0.87 -4.22
N ALA A 20 -15.90 0.39 -4.66
CA ALA A 20 -16.57 -0.71 -3.97
C ALA A 20 -15.67 -1.95 -3.97
N GLY A 21 -15.55 -2.59 -2.81
CA GLY A 21 -14.75 -3.80 -2.62
C GLY A 21 -14.27 -3.94 -1.18
N HIS A 22 -13.58 -5.04 -0.93
CA HIS A 22 -12.89 -5.31 0.32
C HIS A 22 -11.61 -4.48 0.42
N VAL A 23 -11.44 -3.76 1.53
CA VAL A 23 -10.30 -2.87 1.73
C VAL A 23 -9.23 -3.59 2.56
N VAL A 24 -8.08 -3.86 1.96
CA VAL A 24 -6.90 -4.34 2.68
C VAL A 24 -6.14 -3.14 3.22
N LYS A 25 -5.89 -3.14 4.53
CA LYS A 25 -5.27 -2.04 5.26
C LYS A 25 -3.89 -2.42 5.80
N ALA A 26 -3.07 -1.42 6.10
CA ALA A 26 -1.77 -1.61 6.70
C ALA A 26 -1.89 -2.18 8.14
N PRO A 27 -1.31 -3.36 8.42
CA PRO A 27 -1.35 -3.97 9.76
C PRO A 27 -0.33 -3.34 10.73
N MET A 28 0.54 -2.47 10.25
CA MET A 28 1.62 -1.85 11.01
C MET A 28 2.08 -0.55 10.37
N VAL A 29 2.78 0.30 11.14
CA VAL A 29 3.49 1.47 10.64
C VAL A 29 4.79 1.05 9.96
N GLY A 30 5.09 1.61 8.78
CA GLY A 30 6.35 1.34 8.09
C GLY A 30 6.43 1.99 6.72
N THR A 31 7.33 1.48 5.87
CA THR A 31 7.47 1.91 4.47
C THR A 31 6.96 0.82 3.53
N PHE A 32 6.02 1.14 2.66
CA PHE A 32 5.49 0.19 1.67
C PHE A 32 6.44 0.02 0.49
N TYR A 33 6.60 -1.22 0.02
CA TYR A 33 7.23 -1.52 -1.27
C TYR A 33 6.36 -2.45 -2.10
N ALA A 34 6.25 -2.11 -3.38
CA ALA A 34 5.42 -2.84 -4.35
C ALA A 34 6.10 -4.10 -4.88
N SER A 35 7.42 -4.26 -4.68
CA SER A 35 8.23 -5.38 -5.20
C SER A 35 9.12 -5.96 -4.11
N ALA A 36 9.55 -7.22 -4.28
CA ALA A 36 10.42 -7.89 -3.31
C ALA A 36 11.81 -7.26 -3.19
N THR A 37 12.33 -6.74 -4.32
CA THR A 37 13.62 -6.03 -4.38
C THR A 37 13.56 -4.90 -5.40
N PRO A 38 14.43 -3.86 -5.29
CA PRO A 38 14.48 -2.78 -6.26
C PRO A 38 14.69 -3.27 -7.70
N GLY A 39 13.88 -2.77 -8.63
CA GLY A 39 13.98 -3.11 -10.06
C GLY A 39 13.28 -4.41 -10.46
N THR A 40 12.66 -5.15 -9.52
CA THR A 40 11.80 -6.30 -9.85
C THR A 40 10.35 -5.88 -10.07
N PRO A 41 9.55 -6.67 -10.83
CA PRO A 41 8.14 -6.38 -11.03
C PRO A 41 7.38 -6.28 -9.70
N ALA A 42 6.34 -5.45 -9.68
CA ALA A 42 5.44 -5.39 -8.54
C ALA A 42 4.77 -6.75 -8.30
N PHE A 43 4.46 -7.07 -7.05
CA PHE A 43 3.74 -8.29 -6.68
C PHE A 43 2.37 -8.36 -7.36
N VAL A 44 1.67 -7.22 -7.39
CA VAL A 44 0.35 -7.10 -8.02
C VAL A 44 0.21 -5.82 -8.83
N LYS A 45 -0.76 -5.83 -9.75
CA LYS A 45 -1.21 -4.66 -10.52
C LYS A 45 -2.73 -4.57 -10.53
N VAL A 46 -3.29 -3.39 -10.76
CA VAL A 46 -4.73 -3.22 -10.96
C VAL A 46 -5.22 -4.11 -12.11
N GLY A 47 -6.35 -4.77 -11.89
CA GLY A 47 -6.94 -5.77 -12.79
C GLY A 47 -6.39 -7.19 -12.64
N GLN A 48 -5.40 -7.42 -11.77
CA GLN A 48 -4.89 -8.77 -11.47
C GLN A 48 -5.85 -9.52 -10.54
N GLN A 49 -6.08 -10.81 -10.82
CA GLN A 49 -6.73 -11.72 -9.88
C GLN A 49 -5.73 -12.20 -8.82
N VAL A 50 -6.17 -12.22 -7.57
CA VAL A 50 -5.40 -12.70 -6.41
C VAL A 50 -6.19 -13.74 -5.63
N LYS A 51 -5.48 -14.63 -4.95
CA LYS A 51 -6.05 -15.57 -3.97
C LYS A 51 -5.82 -15.05 -2.55
N ALA A 52 -6.65 -15.51 -1.61
CA ALA A 52 -6.32 -15.33 -0.19
C ALA A 52 -4.95 -15.98 0.11
N GLY A 53 -4.11 -15.26 0.85
CA GLY A 53 -2.70 -15.58 1.12
C GLY A 53 -1.71 -15.11 0.06
N GLU A 54 -2.15 -14.56 -1.07
CA GLU A 54 -1.24 -14.05 -2.11
C GLU A 54 -0.63 -12.71 -1.69
N THR A 55 0.69 -12.56 -1.85
CA THR A 55 1.40 -11.34 -1.48
C THR A 55 1.01 -10.16 -2.38
N LEU A 56 0.59 -9.06 -1.77
CA LEU A 56 0.24 -7.79 -2.41
C LEU A 56 1.39 -6.79 -2.39
N GLY A 57 2.27 -6.91 -1.40
CA GLY A 57 3.42 -6.03 -1.20
C GLY A 57 4.14 -6.35 0.11
N ILE A 58 5.11 -5.53 0.47
CA ILE A 58 5.81 -5.63 1.75
C ILE A 58 5.81 -4.30 2.48
N ILE A 59 5.80 -4.34 3.81
CA ILE A 59 6.07 -3.19 4.66
C ILE A 59 7.41 -3.42 5.37
N GLU A 60 8.33 -2.47 5.22
CA GLU A 60 9.55 -2.42 6.02
C GLU A 60 9.27 -1.70 7.34
N ALA A 61 9.49 -2.41 8.45
CA ALA A 61 9.42 -1.86 9.78
C ALA A 61 10.61 -2.38 10.60
N MET A 62 11.41 -1.47 11.16
CA MET A 62 12.57 -1.81 12.00
C MET A 62 13.54 -2.81 11.35
N LYS A 63 13.85 -2.63 10.06
CA LYS A 63 14.70 -3.51 9.22
C LYS A 63 14.13 -4.91 8.95
N MET A 64 12.86 -5.16 9.28
CA MET A 64 12.14 -6.37 8.90
C MET A 64 11.17 -6.07 7.77
N PHE A 65 11.12 -6.95 6.78
CA PHE A 65 10.20 -6.86 5.64
C PHE A 65 9.05 -7.85 5.87
N ASN A 66 7.86 -7.31 6.15
CA ASN A 66 6.68 -8.09 6.43
C ASN A 66 5.79 -8.13 5.19
N GLN A 67 5.39 -9.33 4.77
CA GLN A 67 4.48 -9.51 3.66
C GLN A 67 3.08 -9.02 4.03
N ILE A 68 2.46 -8.33 3.08
CA ILE A 68 1.05 -7.98 3.11
C ILE A 68 0.35 -8.94 2.17
N GLU A 69 -0.55 -9.74 2.70
CA GLU A 69 -1.27 -10.76 1.95
C GLU A 69 -2.72 -10.35 1.73
N ALA A 70 -3.32 -10.81 0.64
CA ALA A 70 -4.76 -10.72 0.45
C ALA A 70 -5.45 -11.64 1.47
N ASP A 71 -6.42 -11.13 2.20
CA ASP A 71 -7.28 -11.90 3.12
C ASP A 71 -8.54 -12.46 2.41
N VAL A 72 -8.83 -11.97 1.21
CA VAL A 72 -9.89 -12.46 0.32
C VAL A 72 -9.33 -12.73 -1.08
N ALA A 73 -9.94 -13.66 -1.80
CA ALA A 73 -9.70 -13.81 -3.25
C ALA A 73 -10.53 -12.79 -4.03
N GLY A 74 -10.02 -12.32 -5.16
CA GLY A 74 -10.74 -11.35 -6.00
C GLY A 74 -9.86 -10.63 -7.01
N THR A 75 -10.34 -9.51 -7.54
CA THR A 75 -9.58 -8.67 -8.48
C THR A 75 -9.08 -7.41 -7.80
N VAL A 76 -7.79 -7.10 -7.94
CA VAL A 76 -7.21 -5.84 -7.44
C VAL A 76 -7.81 -4.66 -8.20
N GLN A 77 -8.72 -3.92 -7.57
CA GLN A 77 -9.39 -2.77 -8.16
C GLN A 77 -8.65 -1.46 -7.97
N ALA A 78 -7.95 -1.31 -6.85
CA ALA A 78 -7.16 -0.13 -6.59
C ALA A 78 -5.93 -0.47 -5.74
N ILE A 79 -4.85 0.27 -6.01
CA ILE A 79 -3.66 0.35 -5.17
C ILE A 79 -3.60 1.81 -4.71
N LEU A 80 -3.76 2.04 -3.41
CA LEU A 80 -3.95 3.35 -2.78
C LEU A 80 -2.65 3.91 -2.17
N VAL A 81 -1.57 3.13 -2.24
CA VAL A 81 -0.25 3.43 -1.70
C VAL A 81 0.80 3.32 -2.80
N GLU A 82 1.75 4.25 -2.83
CA GLU A 82 2.84 4.25 -3.81
C GLU A 82 4.09 3.56 -3.25
N ASN A 83 4.90 2.98 -4.13
CA ASN A 83 6.16 2.35 -3.75
C ASN A 83 7.12 3.34 -3.06
N GLY A 84 7.61 2.97 -1.87
CA GLY A 84 8.50 3.78 -1.04
C GLY A 84 7.79 4.78 -0.13
N GLN A 85 6.45 4.79 -0.09
CA GLN A 85 5.70 5.69 0.80
C GLN A 85 5.61 5.14 2.23
N PRO A 86 5.67 6.04 3.25
CA PRO A 86 5.31 5.66 4.60
C PRO A 86 3.82 5.36 4.70
N VAL A 87 3.47 4.39 5.52
CA VAL A 87 2.09 4.02 5.86
C VAL A 87 1.88 3.98 7.37
N GLU A 88 0.67 4.33 7.80
CA GLU A 88 0.24 4.26 9.20
C GLU A 88 -0.60 2.99 9.45
N PHE A 89 -0.77 2.62 10.73
CA PHE A 89 -1.66 1.52 11.09
C PHE A 89 -3.10 1.81 10.64
N ASP A 90 -3.77 0.79 10.10
CA ASP A 90 -5.14 0.84 9.57
C ASP A 90 -5.31 1.75 8.33
N GLU A 91 -4.20 2.19 7.72
CA GLU A 91 -4.23 2.95 6.48
C GLU A 91 -4.70 2.06 5.30
N PRO A 92 -5.71 2.48 4.51
CA PRO A 92 -6.13 1.75 3.31
C PRO A 92 -5.01 1.63 2.27
N MET A 93 -4.74 0.42 1.80
CA MET A 93 -3.67 0.15 0.82
C MET A 93 -4.19 -0.43 -0.49
N PHE A 94 -5.15 -1.35 -0.43
CA PHE A 94 -5.70 -2.02 -1.61
C PHE A 94 -7.22 -2.12 -1.53
N VAL A 95 -7.86 -2.20 -2.69
CA VAL A 95 -9.27 -2.59 -2.81
C VAL A 95 -9.36 -3.84 -3.68
N ILE A 96 -10.01 -4.89 -3.18
CA ILE A 96 -10.21 -6.17 -3.86
C ILE A 96 -11.71 -6.38 -4.06
N ALA A 97 -12.14 -6.65 -5.30
CA ALA A 97 -13.53 -6.94 -5.65
C ALA A 97 -13.80 -8.44 -5.84
#